data_AF-A0A2T4TZC2-F1
#
_entry.id   AF-A0A2T4TZC2-F1
#
_cell.length_a   1.000
_cell.length_b   1.000
_cell.length_c   1.000
_cell.angle_alpha   90.00
_cell.angle_beta   90.00
_cell.angle_gamma   90.00
#
_symmetry.space_group_name_H-M   'P 1'
#
loop_
_entity.id
_entity.type
_entity.pdbx_description
1 polymer ?
#
loop_
_entity_poly.entity_id
_entity_poly.type
_entity_poly.pdbx_seq_one_letter_code
_entity_poly.pdbx_strand_id
1 'polypeptide(L)'
;MNGDAGYALKKLDLAILLLATGRGDVRSRLLNAFHAELAVVQDSDFPDNLRPDWLWIKQCLTRKGPRVREDGTVLMGAVQNTLYTMHNKTGSRISERLIDLKDKLEGYLIDEQKNSLNQPLQLAVRRRRARGS
;
A
#
# COMPACT_ATOMS: atom_id res chain seq x y z
N MET A 1 16.21 -6.40 -1.95
CA MET A 1 15.87 -4.99 -2.22
C MET A 1 15.27 -4.44 -0.94
N ASN A 2 15.80 -3.33 -0.42
CA ASN A 2 15.21 -2.65 0.73
C ASN A 2 14.03 -1.83 0.21
N GLY A 3 12.83 -2.02 0.76
CA GLY A 3 11.67 -1.25 0.31
C GLY A 3 11.65 0.17 0.86
N ASP A 4 10.75 0.99 0.32
CA ASP A 4 10.64 2.42 0.63
C ASP A 4 9.19 2.81 0.97
N ALA A 5 8.95 3.13 2.24
CA ALA A 5 7.65 3.56 2.75
C ALA A 5 7.16 4.88 2.12
N GLY A 6 8.06 5.81 1.79
CA GLY A 6 7.71 7.04 1.08
C GLY A 6 7.27 6.77 -0.36
N TYR A 7 7.91 5.81 -1.04
CA TYR A 7 7.49 5.36 -2.36
C TYR A 7 6.09 4.73 -2.32
N ALA A 8 5.84 3.81 -1.37
CA ALA A 8 4.52 3.21 -1.18
C ALA A 8 3.44 4.28 -0.91
N LEU A 9 3.72 5.26 -0.04
CA LEU A 9 2.77 6.34 0.26
C LEU A 9 2.36 7.10 -1.00
N LYS A 10 3.34 7.51 -1.83
CA LYS A 10 3.05 8.20 -3.09
C LYS A 10 2.19 7.37 -4.03
N LYS A 11 2.43 6.06 -4.11
CA LYS A 11 1.63 5.14 -4.94
C LYS A 11 0.21 4.97 -4.42
N LEU A 12 0.03 4.90 -3.10
CA LEU A 12 -1.30 4.88 -2.48
C LEU A 12 -2.08 6.17 -2.76
N ASP A 13 -1.44 7.34 -2.65
CA ASP A 13 -2.09 8.62 -2.94
C ASP A 13 -2.61 8.70 -4.38
N LEU A 14 -1.79 8.32 -5.35
CA LEU A 14 -2.18 8.30 -6.77
C LEU A 14 -3.30 7.27 -7.04
N ALA A 15 -3.22 6.09 -6.41
CA ALA A 15 -4.27 5.09 -6.50
C ALA A 15 -5.60 5.61 -5.94
N ILE A 16 -5.58 6.28 -4.78
CA ILE A 16 -6.77 6.88 -4.15
C ILE A 16 -7.35 7.99 -5.05
N LEU A 17 -6.50 8.81 -5.67
CA LEU A 17 -6.96 9.82 -6.64
C LEU A 17 -7.71 9.17 -7.82
N LEU A 18 -7.18 8.08 -8.37
CA LEU A 18 -7.84 7.32 -9.44
C LEU A 18 -9.16 6.69 -8.99
N LEU A 19 -9.25 6.25 -7.73
CA LEU A 19 -10.49 5.75 -7.14
C LEU A 19 -11.55 6.84 -6.97
N ALA A 20 -11.14 8.06 -6.62
CA ALA A 20 -12.05 9.19 -6.42
C ALA A 20 -12.55 9.79 -7.74
N THR A 21 -11.67 9.91 -8.74
CA THR A 21 -11.93 10.70 -9.95
C THR A 21 -12.14 9.86 -11.22
N GLY A 22 -11.79 8.57 -11.18
CA GLY A 22 -11.92 7.67 -12.31
C GLY A 22 -13.37 7.51 -12.77
N ARG A 23 -13.57 7.18 -14.05
CA ARG A 23 -14.90 6.86 -14.59
C ARG A 23 -15.29 5.42 -14.23
N GLY A 24 -16.60 5.17 -14.20
CA GLY A 24 -17.17 3.84 -14.01
C GLY A 24 -17.41 3.46 -12.55
N ASP A 25 -17.73 2.19 -12.33
CA ASP A 25 -17.99 1.67 -10.98
C ASP A 25 -16.69 1.46 -10.17
N VAL A 26 -16.82 1.06 -8.91
CA VAL A 26 -15.66 0.85 -8.03
C VAL A 26 -14.71 -0.23 -8.55
N ARG A 27 -15.21 -1.24 -9.28
CA ARG A 27 -14.40 -2.33 -9.83
C ARG A 27 -13.49 -1.82 -10.94
N SER A 28 -14.06 -1.04 -11.86
CA SER A 28 -13.33 -0.44 -12.97
C SER A 28 -12.24 0.51 -12.46
N ARG A 29 -12.56 1.29 -11.43
CA ARG A 29 -11.61 2.22 -10.79
C ARG A 29 -10.51 1.49 -10.02
N LEU A 30 -10.82 0.42 -9.29
CA LEU A 30 -9.81 -0.43 -8.65
C LEU A 30 -8.89 -1.09 -9.65
N LEU A 31 -9.41 -1.55 -10.80
CA LEU A 31 -8.58 -2.14 -11.85
C LEU A 31 -7.57 -1.11 -12.40
N ASN A 32 -8.04 0.10 -12.68
CA ASN A 32 -7.20 1.19 -13.16
C ASN A 32 -6.15 1.61 -12.13
N ALA A 33 -6.56 1.81 -10.88
CA ALA A 33 -5.65 2.12 -9.77
C ALA A 33 -4.60 1.02 -9.58
N PHE A 34 -4.99 -0.25 -9.73
CA PHE A 34 -4.07 -1.36 -9.61
C PHE A 34 -3.00 -1.34 -10.71
N HIS A 35 -3.42 -1.26 -11.98
CA HIS A 35 -2.47 -1.26 -13.10
C HIS A 35 -1.56 -0.03 -13.13
N ALA A 36 -2.08 1.15 -12.78
CA ALA A 36 -1.31 2.39 -12.84
C ALA A 36 -0.30 2.50 -11.69
N GLU A 37 -0.73 2.14 -10.46
CA GLU A 37 0.02 2.54 -9.26
C GLU A 37 0.33 1.40 -8.31
N LEU A 38 -0.60 0.47 -8.08
CA LEU A 38 -0.43 -0.55 -7.02
C LEU A 38 0.42 -1.76 -7.45
N ALA A 39 0.43 -2.10 -8.75
CA ALA A 39 1.13 -3.28 -9.25
C ALA A 39 2.65 -3.24 -9.05
N VAL A 40 3.23 -2.05 -8.90
CA VAL A 40 4.68 -1.84 -8.70
C VAL A 40 5.08 -1.80 -7.23
N VAL A 41 4.13 -1.70 -6.30
CA VAL A 41 4.39 -1.63 -4.86
C VAL A 41 4.71 -3.03 -4.34
N GLN A 42 5.82 -3.14 -3.61
CA GLN A 42 6.29 -4.40 -3.03
C GLN A 42 5.94 -4.50 -1.55
N ASP A 43 5.94 -5.72 -1.03
CA ASP A 43 5.62 -5.96 0.38
C ASP A 43 6.67 -5.38 1.32
N SER A 44 7.92 -5.32 0.83
CA SER A 44 9.04 -4.70 1.52
C SER A 44 8.91 -3.19 1.65
N ASP A 45 8.07 -2.54 0.83
CA ASP A 45 7.85 -1.09 0.90
C ASP A 45 7.03 -0.68 2.13
N PHE A 46 6.38 -1.65 2.79
CA PHE A 46 5.62 -1.40 4.01
C PHE A 46 6.39 -1.82 5.25
N PRO A 47 6.33 -1.01 6.33
CA PRO A 47 6.85 -1.42 7.62
C PRO A 47 6.05 -2.62 8.17
N ASP A 48 6.68 -3.42 9.03
CA ASP A 48 6.16 -4.72 9.47
C ASP A 48 4.76 -4.63 10.08
N ASN A 49 4.45 -3.54 10.78
CA ASN A 49 3.15 -3.31 11.40
C ASN A 49 2.03 -2.95 10.41
N LEU A 50 2.36 -2.49 9.19
CA LEU A 50 1.39 -2.09 8.15
C LEU A 50 1.32 -3.07 6.97
N ARG A 51 2.37 -3.89 6.79
CA ARG A 51 2.41 -4.92 5.74
C ARG A 51 1.19 -5.86 5.73
N PRO A 52 0.61 -6.28 6.87
CA PRO A 52 -0.60 -7.13 6.86
C PRO A 52 -1.81 -6.48 6.17
N ASP A 53 -2.03 -5.17 6.33
CA ASP A 53 -3.14 -4.45 5.68
C ASP A 53 -2.95 -4.45 4.14
N TRP A 54 -1.71 -4.23 3.68
CA TRP A 54 -1.35 -4.32 2.26
C TRP A 54 -1.57 -5.73 1.68
N LEU A 55 -1.09 -6.77 2.39
CA LEU A 55 -1.26 -8.16 1.96
C LEU A 55 -2.74 -8.54 1.85
N TRP A 56 -3.56 -8.07 2.79
CA TRP A 56 -5.01 -8.28 2.75
C TRP A 56 -5.64 -7.66 1.49
N ILE A 57 -5.24 -6.43 1.12
CA ILE A 57 -5.69 -5.77 -0.11
C ILE A 57 -5.30 -6.59 -1.33
N LYS A 58 -4.02 -6.97 -1.46
CA LYS A 58 -3.54 -7.80 -2.59
C LYS A 58 -4.30 -9.11 -2.69
N GLN A 59 -4.45 -9.83 -1.59
CA GLN A 59 -5.17 -11.10 -1.55
C GLN A 59 -6.63 -10.95 -2.00
N CYS A 60 -7.29 -9.86 -1.59
CA CYS A 60 -8.65 -9.56 -2.02
C CYS A 60 -8.72 -9.25 -3.53
N LEU A 61 -7.71 -8.57 -4.08
CA LEU A 61 -7.61 -8.25 -5.50
C LEU A 61 -7.22 -9.46 -6.35
N THR A 62 -6.49 -10.45 -5.84
CA THR A 62 -6.01 -11.61 -6.62
C THR A 62 -6.70 -12.93 -6.26
N ARG A 63 -7.76 -12.90 -5.45
CA ARG A 63 -8.41 -14.08 -4.85
C ARG A 63 -8.71 -15.23 -5.83
N LYS A 64 -9.09 -14.92 -7.07
CA LYS A 64 -9.49 -15.94 -8.06
C LYS A 64 -8.33 -16.49 -8.90
N GLY A 65 -7.13 -15.91 -8.81
CA GLY A 65 -6.03 -16.23 -9.71
C GLY A 65 -6.32 -15.84 -11.17
N PRO A 66 -5.34 -16.02 -12.08
CA PRO A 66 -5.51 -15.74 -13.50
C PRO A 66 -6.47 -16.76 -14.14
N ARG A 67 -7.16 -16.34 -15.21
CA ARG A 67 -7.92 -17.26 -16.06
C ARG A 67 -7.00 -17.73 -17.18
N VAL A 68 -6.77 -19.04 -17.25
CA VAL A 68 -5.83 -19.67 -18.18
C VAL A 68 -6.59 -20.69 -19.04
N ARG A 69 -6.25 -20.80 -20.32
CA ARG A 69 -6.71 -21.88 -21.21
C ARG A 69 -5.97 -23.19 -20.92
N GLU A 70 -6.47 -24.29 -21.48
CA GLU A 70 -5.81 -25.60 -21.40
C GLU A 70 -4.38 -25.58 -21.98
N ASP A 71 -4.13 -24.73 -22.98
CA ASP A 71 -2.81 -24.56 -23.60
C ASP A 71 -1.82 -23.68 -22.79
N GLY A 72 -2.22 -23.22 -21.60
CA GLY A 72 -1.41 -22.34 -20.75
C GLY A 72 -1.51 -20.85 -21.09
N THR A 73 -2.28 -20.46 -22.12
CA THR A 73 -2.47 -19.04 -22.48
C THR A 73 -3.28 -18.30 -21.42
N VAL A 74 -2.74 -17.21 -20.89
CA VAL A 74 -3.45 -16.33 -19.94
C VAL A 74 -4.47 -15.46 -20.68
N LEU A 75 -5.75 -15.70 -20.43
CA LEU A 75 -6.85 -14.89 -20.98
C LEU A 75 -7.11 -13.63 -20.17
N MET A 76 -6.86 -13.71 -18.86
CA MET A 76 -7.16 -12.64 -17.94
C MET A 76 -6.23 -12.72 -16.73
N GLY A 77 -5.59 -11.60 -16.39
CA GLY A 77 -4.79 -11.50 -15.18
C GLY A 77 -5.62 -11.71 -13.91
N ALA A 78 -4.97 -12.09 -12.82
CA ALA A 78 -5.65 -12.44 -11.57
C ALA A 78 -6.53 -11.31 -11.01
N VAL A 79 -6.05 -10.06 -11.11
CA VAL A 79 -6.80 -8.89 -10.65
C VAL A 79 -8.05 -8.65 -11.47
N GLN A 80 -7.91 -8.67 -12.80
CA GLN A 80 -9.06 -8.49 -13.68
C GLN A 80 -10.10 -9.61 -13.48
N ASN A 81 -9.66 -10.87 -13.35
CA ASN A 81 -10.56 -12.01 -13.11
C ASN A 81 -11.31 -11.89 -11.78
N THR A 82 -10.62 -11.44 -10.73
CA THR A 82 -11.23 -11.24 -9.42
C THR A 82 -12.21 -10.07 -9.43
N LEU A 83 -11.82 -8.92 -9.98
CA LEU A 83 -12.64 -7.71 -10.02
C LEU A 83 -13.89 -7.87 -10.90
N TYR A 84 -13.81 -8.61 -12.00
CA TYR A 84 -14.96 -8.88 -12.88
C TYR A 84 -16.16 -9.48 -12.14
N THR A 85 -15.88 -10.26 -11.08
CA THR A 85 -16.90 -10.95 -10.28
C THR A 85 -17.05 -10.39 -8.87
N MET A 86 -16.38 -9.29 -8.56
CA MET A 86 -16.39 -8.69 -7.24
C MET A 86 -17.68 -7.91 -7.00
N HIS A 87 -18.29 -8.07 -5.82
CA HIS A 87 -19.40 -7.22 -5.42
C HIS A 87 -18.91 -5.80 -5.12
N ASN A 88 -19.71 -4.78 -5.47
CA ASN A 88 -19.36 -3.38 -5.20
C ASN A 88 -19.04 -3.13 -3.71
N LYS A 89 -19.78 -3.74 -2.79
CA LYS A 89 -19.52 -3.65 -1.34
C LYS A 89 -18.11 -4.11 -0.97
N THR A 90 -17.59 -5.16 -1.61
CA THR A 90 -16.22 -5.62 -1.40
C THR A 90 -15.22 -4.62 -1.98
N GLY A 91 -15.49 -4.07 -3.16
CA GLY A 91 -14.64 -3.03 -3.76
C GLY A 91 -14.56 -1.77 -2.90
N SER A 92 -15.68 -1.32 -2.33
CA SER A 92 -15.71 -0.19 -1.40
C SER A 92 -14.86 -0.46 -0.16
N ARG A 93 -14.96 -1.65 0.44
CA ARG A 93 -14.13 -2.04 1.60
C ARG A 93 -12.62 -2.07 1.29
N ILE A 94 -12.25 -2.47 0.07
CA ILE A 94 -10.85 -2.39 -0.37
C ILE A 94 -10.40 -0.94 -0.48
N SER A 95 -11.27 -0.06 -1.01
CA SER A 95 -10.99 1.37 -1.15
C SER A 95 -10.85 2.06 0.20
N GLU A 96 -11.73 1.76 1.16
CA GLU A 96 -11.62 2.20 2.55
C GLU A 96 -10.27 1.76 3.17
N ARG A 97 -9.91 0.49 3.01
CA ARG A 97 -8.65 -0.02 3.55
C ARG A 97 -7.42 0.64 2.92
N LEU A 98 -7.46 1.00 1.63
CA LEU A 98 -6.38 1.74 0.97
C LEU A 98 -6.18 3.12 1.62
N ILE A 99 -7.26 3.82 1.95
CA ILE A 99 -7.21 5.11 2.65
C ILE A 99 -6.65 4.92 4.06
N ASP A 100 -7.20 3.98 4.83
CA ASP A 100 -6.72 3.70 6.19
C ASP A 100 -5.22 3.35 6.21
N LEU A 101 -4.77 2.54 5.25
CA LEU A 101 -3.37 2.16 5.12
C LEU A 101 -2.49 3.37 4.77
N LYS A 102 -2.96 4.24 3.86
CA LYS A 102 -2.26 5.47 3.49
C LYS A 102 -2.08 6.38 4.70
N ASP A 103 -3.16 6.64 5.46
CA ASP A 103 -3.11 7.53 6.63
C ASP A 103 -2.19 6.98 7.72
N LYS A 104 -2.22 5.66 7.97
CA LYS A 104 -1.29 5.00 8.91
C LYS A 104 0.16 5.10 8.45
N LEU A 105 0.42 4.95 7.15
CA LEU A 105 1.77 5.02 6.59
C LEU A 105 2.33 6.44 6.64
N GLU A 106 1.48 7.45 6.41
CA GLU A 106 1.84 8.86 6.61
C GLU A 106 2.21 9.13 8.07
N GLY A 107 1.41 8.64 9.03
CA GLY A 107 1.73 8.73 10.45
C GLY A 107 3.07 8.06 10.82
N TYR A 108 3.32 6.86 10.27
CA TYR A 108 4.57 6.14 10.46
C TYR A 108 5.79 6.97 10.01
N LEU A 109 5.73 7.58 8.82
CA LEU A 109 6.83 8.38 8.28
C LEU A 109 7.08 9.65 9.09
N ILE A 110 6.02 10.30 9.58
CA ILE A 110 6.14 11.47 10.47
C ILE A 110 6.86 11.07 11.76
N ASP A 111 6.53 9.92 12.34
CA ASP A 111 7.15 9.45 13.58
C ASP A 111 8.60 9.00 13.36
N GLU A 112 8.93 8.35 12.25
CA GLU A 112 10.32 8.05 11.87
C GLU A 112 11.15 9.33 11.73
N GLN A 113 10.61 10.36 11.06
CA GLN A 113 11.31 11.63 10.87
C GLN A 113 11.60 12.31 12.22
N LYS A 114 10.61 12.36 13.13
CA LYS A 114 10.79 12.88 14.50
C LYS A 114 11.84 12.11 15.28
N ASN A 115 11.82 10.78 15.20
CA ASN A 115 12.77 9.92 15.90
C ASN A 115 14.21 10.14 15.40
N SER A 116 14.38 10.27 14.07
CA SER A 116 15.68 10.58 13.46
C SER A 116 16.23 11.93 13.90
N LEU A 117 15.38 12.97 13.97
CA LEU A 117 15.76 14.31 14.44
C LEU A 117 16.09 14.37 15.94
N ASN A 118 15.45 13.54 16.75
CA ASN A 118 15.62 13.56 18.21
C ASN A 118 16.85 12.75 18.70
N GLN A 119 17.32 11.76 17.93
CA GLN A 119 18.47 10.93 18.33
C GLN A 119 19.77 11.71 18.58
N PRO A 120 20.20 12.64 17.70
CA PRO A 120 21.41 13.43 17.93
C PRO A 120 21.34 14.29 19.20
N LEU A 121 20.16 14.86 19.48
CA LEU A 121 19.92 15.68 20.68
C LEU A 121 20.02 14.85 21.95
N GLN A 122 19.39 13.67 21.97
CA GLN A 122 19.47 12.77 23.13
C GLN A 122 20.90 12.28 23.37
N LEU A 123 21.65 11.96 22.30
CA LEU A 123 23.05 11.55 22.40
C LEU A 123 23.94 12.68 22.93
N ALA A 124 23.71 13.92 22.48
CA ALA A 124 24.45 15.10 22.94
C ALA A 124 24.19 15.40 24.43
N VAL A 125 22.95 15.29 24.90
CA VAL A 125 22.59 15.47 26.32
C VAL A 125 23.24 14.39 27.19
N ARG A 126 23.21 13.13 26.76
CA ARG A 126 23.88 12.01 27.47
C ARG A 126 25.40 12.23 27.57
N ARG A 127 26.06 12.68 26.50
CA ARG A 127 27.50 12.99 26.47
C ARG A 127 27.91 14.20 27.33
N ARG A 128 26.98 15.12 27.63
CA ARG A 128 27.24 16.23 28.56
C ARG A 128 27.14 15.78 30.02
N ARG A 129 26.17 14.93 30.36
CA ARG A 129 26.03 14.37 31.72
C ARG A 129 27.21 13.45 32.09
N ALA A 130 27.72 12.66 31.14
CA ALA A 130 28.86 11.75 31.40
C ALA A 130 30.24 12.44 31.54
N ARG A 131 30.35 13.75 31.24
CA ARG A 131 31.61 14.53 31.36
C ARG A 131 31.61 15.48 32.57
N GLY A 132 30.50 15.55 33.30
CA GLY A 132 30.32 16.41 34.49
C GLY A 132 30.21 15.62 35.80
N SER A 133 30.57 14.34 35.81
CA SER A 133 30.73 13.45 36.97
C SER A 133 32.13 12.87 36.94
#